data_AF-A0A212FEY6-F1
#
_entry.id   AF-A0A212FEY6-F1
#
_cell.length_a   1.000
_cell.length_b   1.000
_cell.length_c   1.000
_cell.angle_alpha   90.00
_cell.angle_beta   90.00
_cell.angle_gamma   90.00
#
_symmetry.space_group_name_H-M   'P 1'
#
loop_
_entity.id
_entity.type
_entity.pdbx_description
1 polymer ?
#
loop_
_entity_poly.entity_id
_entity_poly.type
_entity_poly.pdbx_seq_one_letter_code
_entity_poly.pdbx_strand_id
1 'polypeptide(L)'
;MFGYLTIFRLGERFGLSPSSGHTNLIEMIIVLRVVGVAFEMNGSYLAMIERKRGDRRDDRPKDRDEDFVELINPDYVNLFHYTFNYIGLLTGPYYRYRTYEDYFKLPFSKHVDCFGFTINTLKAVPLYVTLYLALSHLFPLEYVLTEEHNSRHFVYRMFYPWLLFAAFRQRIYAGMTLAESVCTSAGLGAYPVQGRNRSGHGPTVGYLKMKQMTTPEVEAAQYDFKTVESMEVWGCETVVTLRDSMKVWNKAVQYWVAMVVYKRFPLKAFKIHAALFVSVIWHGFHPGYFFCIYFCPFYLMAEDLYYHLYYKDATGTKKKIIGFIMWFLRSHSESYQAAAFLLLSIDRVWAYYSSVYHYWYFVWFGFFVLGLILNRVRLMLGPRVLVHTE
;
A
#
# COMPACT_ATOMS: atom_id res chain seq x y z
N MET A 1 21.19 1.12 3.27
CA MET A 1 20.10 2.09 3.06
C MET A 1 19.03 2.07 4.14
N PHE A 2 18.47 0.94 4.59
CA PHE A 2 17.61 0.98 5.80
C PHE A 2 18.37 1.41 7.08
N GLY A 3 19.69 1.16 7.13
CA GLY A 3 20.57 1.77 8.14
C GLY A 3 20.61 3.29 8.10
N TYR A 4 20.41 3.92 6.93
CA TYR A 4 20.32 5.39 6.80
C TYR A 4 19.08 5.89 7.56
N LEU A 5 17.89 5.33 7.32
CA LEU A 5 16.69 5.66 8.10
C LEU A 5 16.90 5.41 9.61
N THR A 6 17.65 4.37 9.96
CA THR A 6 17.93 4.04 11.36
C THR A 6 18.76 5.12 12.03
N ILE A 7 19.78 5.66 11.35
CA ILE A 7 20.61 6.75 11.88
C ILE A 7 19.77 8.00 12.14
N PHE A 8 18.94 8.44 11.18
CA PHE A 8 18.13 9.64 11.37
C PHE A 8 17.04 9.48 12.43
N ARG A 9 16.47 8.27 12.56
CA ARG A 9 15.41 7.99 13.54
C ARG A 9 15.90 7.70 14.94
N LEU A 10 17.13 7.18 15.08
CA LEU A 10 17.75 6.94 16.38
C LEU A 10 18.78 8.01 16.75
N GLY A 11 19.01 9.00 15.87
CA GLY A 11 19.99 10.06 16.05
C GLY A 11 19.80 10.84 17.34
N GLU A 12 18.55 11.03 17.78
CA GLU A 12 18.22 11.67 19.06
C GLU A 12 18.84 10.92 20.26
N ARG A 13 18.93 9.58 20.20
CA ARG A 13 19.59 8.77 21.24
C ARG A 13 21.10 9.00 21.29
N PHE A 14 21.66 9.61 20.25
CA PHE A 14 23.06 9.99 20.13
C PHE A 14 23.26 11.51 20.22
N GLY A 15 22.25 12.28 20.66
CA GLY A 15 22.34 13.72 20.85
C GLY A 15 22.14 14.57 19.58
N LEU A 16 21.67 13.98 18.47
CA LEU A 16 21.30 14.74 17.28
C LEU A 16 19.90 15.35 17.41
N SER A 17 19.66 16.47 16.76
CA SER A 17 18.31 17.06 16.69
C SER A 17 17.34 16.16 15.91
N PRO A 18 16.07 16.07 16.32
CA PRO A 18 15.09 15.26 15.61
C PRO A 18 14.84 15.82 14.20
N SER A 19 14.72 14.92 13.22
CA SER A 19 14.36 15.29 11.85
C SER A 19 12.96 15.89 11.81
N SER A 20 12.76 16.95 11.04
CA SER A 20 11.41 17.47 10.78
C SER A 20 10.53 16.41 10.08
N GLY A 21 9.20 16.51 10.21
CA GLY A 21 8.29 15.60 9.53
C GLY A 21 8.48 15.58 8.01
N HIS A 22 8.76 16.74 7.40
CA HIS A 22 9.06 16.86 5.97
C HIS A 22 10.35 16.14 5.59
N THR A 23 11.41 16.31 6.39
CA THR A 23 12.70 15.64 6.19
C THR A 23 12.53 14.12 6.26
N ASN A 24 11.84 13.61 7.27
CA ASN A 24 11.60 12.16 7.40
C ASN A 24 10.81 11.59 6.20
N LEU A 25 9.86 12.33 5.62
CA LEU A 25 9.14 11.87 4.42
C LEU A 25 10.04 11.81 3.19
N ILE A 26 10.91 12.81 2.99
CA ILE A 26 11.92 12.81 1.92
C ILE A 26 12.86 11.62 2.06
N GLU A 27 13.38 11.38 3.28
CA GLU A 27 14.24 10.25 3.60
C GLU A 27 13.57 8.91 3.28
N MET A 28 12.29 8.77 3.65
CA MET A 28 11.48 7.58 3.38
C MET A 28 11.38 7.28 1.87
N ILE A 29 11.20 8.30 1.03
CA ILE A 29 11.13 8.13 -0.42
C ILE A 29 12.52 7.84 -1.03
N ILE A 30 13.57 8.53 -0.60
CA ILE A 30 14.94 8.32 -1.07
C ILE A 30 15.35 6.85 -0.87
N VAL A 31 15.06 6.27 0.30
CA VAL A 31 15.37 4.85 0.54
C VAL A 31 14.63 3.93 -0.41
N LEU A 32 13.35 4.18 -0.70
CA LEU A 32 12.60 3.39 -1.67
C LEU A 32 13.20 3.50 -3.07
N ARG A 33 13.59 4.69 -3.52
CA ARG A 33 14.21 4.93 -4.83
C ARG A 33 15.55 4.22 -4.96
N VAL A 34 16.48 4.48 -4.04
CA VAL A 34 17.85 3.94 -4.11
C VAL A 34 17.86 2.41 -4.00
N VAL A 35 17.07 1.84 -3.09
CA VAL A 35 16.97 0.38 -2.99
C VAL A 35 16.21 -0.18 -4.19
N GLY A 36 15.14 0.48 -4.64
CA GLY A 36 14.35 0.08 -5.79
C GLY A 36 15.20 -0.06 -7.05
N VAL A 37 15.96 0.99 -7.41
CA VAL A 37 16.82 0.97 -8.60
C VAL A 37 17.94 -0.07 -8.49
N ALA A 38 18.50 -0.31 -7.31
CA ALA A 38 19.48 -1.39 -7.13
C ALA A 38 18.89 -2.78 -7.46
N PHE A 39 17.65 -3.04 -7.03
CA PHE A 39 16.94 -4.27 -7.38
C PHE A 39 16.50 -4.33 -8.85
N GLU A 40 16.24 -3.19 -9.48
CA GLU A 40 15.97 -3.10 -10.91
C GLU A 40 17.21 -3.40 -11.77
N MET A 41 18.37 -2.84 -11.40
CA MET A 41 19.66 -3.11 -12.05
C MET A 41 20.01 -4.59 -11.93
N ASN A 42 19.95 -5.16 -10.73
CA ASN A 42 20.23 -6.58 -10.51
C ASN A 42 19.22 -7.48 -11.25
N GLY A 43 17.91 -7.18 -11.14
CA GLY A 43 16.86 -7.97 -11.79
C GLY A 43 16.95 -7.96 -13.31
N SER A 44 17.23 -6.79 -13.90
CA SER A 44 17.40 -6.68 -15.35
C SER A 44 18.66 -7.37 -15.85
N TYR A 45 19.77 -7.28 -15.12
CA TYR A 45 21.00 -8.01 -15.45
C TYR A 45 20.80 -9.53 -15.48
N LEU A 46 20.17 -10.09 -14.43
CA LEU A 46 19.87 -11.52 -14.36
C LEU A 46 18.93 -11.96 -15.50
N ALA A 47 17.88 -11.16 -15.78
CA ALA A 47 16.95 -11.45 -16.87
C ALA A 47 17.65 -11.47 -18.25
N MET A 48 18.63 -10.59 -18.49
CA MET A 48 19.42 -10.59 -19.72
C MET A 48 20.36 -11.81 -19.81
N ILE A 49 20.94 -12.27 -18.71
CA ILE A 49 21.75 -13.49 -18.69
C ILE A 49 20.91 -14.72 -19.02
N GLU A 50 19.75 -14.86 -18.37
CA GLU A 50 18.83 -15.99 -18.61
C GLU A 50 18.37 -16.04 -20.07
N ARG A 51 18.12 -14.88 -20.69
CA ARG A 51 17.84 -14.77 -22.14
C ARG A 51 18.97 -15.32 -22.99
N LYS A 52 20.21 -14.91 -22.68
CA LYS A 52 21.40 -15.35 -23.43
C LYS A 52 21.68 -16.84 -23.28
N ARG A 53 21.34 -17.44 -22.13
CA ARG A 53 21.56 -18.87 -21.85
C ARG A 53 20.51 -19.79 -22.47
N GLY A 54 19.38 -19.26 -22.93
CA GLY A 54 18.28 -20.08 -23.47
C GLY A 54 17.55 -20.93 -22.43
N ASP A 55 17.84 -20.74 -21.13
CA ASP A 55 17.32 -21.54 -20.01
C ASP A 55 15.82 -21.35 -19.70
N ARG A 56 15.09 -20.57 -20.52
CA ARG A 56 13.70 -20.23 -20.22
C ARG A 56 12.74 -21.31 -20.73
N ARG A 57 12.23 -22.09 -19.79
CA ARG A 57 10.95 -22.82 -19.95
C ARG A 57 9.82 -21.79 -19.89
N ASP A 58 9.16 -21.55 -21.01
CA ASP A 58 8.08 -20.56 -21.14
C ASP A 58 6.76 -21.12 -20.60
N ASP A 59 6.70 -21.39 -19.29
CA ASP A 59 5.48 -21.83 -18.59
C ASP A 59 4.61 -20.63 -18.14
N ARG A 60 4.97 -19.40 -18.51
CA ARG A 60 4.25 -18.18 -18.12
C ARG A 60 3.16 -17.84 -19.13
N PRO A 61 1.97 -17.37 -18.69
CA PRO A 61 0.93 -16.94 -19.61
C PRO A 61 1.44 -15.79 -20.49
N LYS A 62 1.35 -15.94 -21.81
CA LYS A 62 1.77 -14.95 -22.85
C LYS A 62 1.05 -13.60 -22.82
N ASP A 63 0.18 -13.36 -21.83
CA ASP A 63 -0.66 -12.15 -21.73
C ASP A 63 0.04 -10.99 -20.99
N ARG A 64 1.26 -11.18 -20.47
CA ARG A 64 2.03 -10.11 -19.81
C ARG A 64 3.48 -10.07 -20.23
N ASP A 65 4.01 -8.85 -20.30
CA ASP A 65 5.44 -8.63 -20.47
C ASP A 65 6.17 -9.11 -19.22
N GLU A 66 7.44 -9.46 -19.40
CA GLU A 66 8.31 -9.74 -18.27
C GLU A 66 8.60 -8.47 -17.46
N ASP A 67 8.77 -8.62 -16.14
CA ASP A 67 9.10 -7.50 -15.25
C ASP A 67 10.33 -6.70 -15.75
N PHE A 68 11.30 -7.37 -16.39
CA PHE A 68 12.49 -6.79 -16.97
C PHE A 68 12.65 -7.12 -18.46
N VAL A 69 12.19 -6.21 -19.32
CA VAL A 69 12.30 -6.36 -20.78
C VAL A 69 13.61 -5.83 -21.34
N GLU A 70 14.22 -4.84 -20.69
CA GLU A 70 15.47 -4.21 -21.07
C GLU A 70 16.43 -4.12 -19.86
N LEU A 71 17.73 -4.01 -20.15
CA LEU A 71 18.76 -3.78 -19.14
C LEU A 71 18.61 -2.37 -18.56
N ILE A 72 18.60 -2.27 -17.22
CA ILE A 72 18.58 -1.00 -16.50
C ILE A 72 19.98 -0.76 -15.96
N ASN A 73 20.65 0.28 -16.46
CA ASN A 73 22.01 0.63 -16.06
C ASN A 73 22.22 2.15 -16.06
N PRO A 74 21.68 2.88 -15.06
CA PRO A 74 21.94 4.31 -14.91
C PRO A 74 23.40 4.62 -14.63
N ASP A 75 23.89 5.73 -15.16
CA ASP A 75 25.13 6.34 -14.68
C ASP A 75 24.91 7.08 -13.35
N TYR A 76 26.00 7.57 -12.75
CA TYR A 76 25.93 8.27 -11.46
C TYR A 76 25.10 9.55 -11.51
N VAL A 77 25.10 10.26 -12.63
CA VAL A 77 24.38 11.52 -12.81
C VAL A 77 22.87 11.26 -12.86
N ASN A 78 22.43 10.28 -13.67
CA ASN A 78 21.03 9.88 -13.73
C ASN A 78 20.54 9.29 -12.41
N LEU A 79 21.38 8.54 -11.70
CA LEU A 79 21.03 8.02 -10.37
C LEU A 79 20.83 9.15 -9.36
N PHE A 80 21.69 10.16 -9.37
CA PHE A 80 21.55 11.34 -8.52
C PHE A 80 20.25 12.10 -8.84
N HIS A 81 20.00 12.40 -10.12
CA HIS A 81 18.78 13.10 -10.53
C HIS A 81 17.52 12.30 -10.24
N TYR A 82 17.50 10.98 -10.45
CA TYR A 82 16.37 10.13 -10.07
C TYR A 82 16.13 10.17 -8.55
N THR A 83 17.18 10.05 -7.75
CA THR A 83 17.07 10.02 -6.29
C THR A 83 16.49 11.31 -5.74
N PHE A 84 16.93 12.45 -6.25
CA PHE A 84 16.52 13.79 -5.78
C PHE A 84 15.48 14.48 -6.67
N ASN A 85 14.91 13.80 -7.66
CA ASN A 85 13.88 14.38 -8.52
C ASN A 85 12.70 14.86 -7.66
N TYR A 86 12.38 16.15 -7.74
CA TYR A 86 11.32 16.79 -6.97
C TYR A 86 9.95 16.12 -7.18
N ILE A 87 9.69 15.57 -8.38
CA ILE A 87 8.44 14.90 -8.68
C ILE A 87 8.35 13.66 -7.78
N GLY A 88 7.39 13.65 -6.87
CA GLY A 88 7.16 12.56 -5.91
C GLY A 88 8.17 12.44 -4.77
N LEU A 89 9.03 13.43 -4.52
CA LEU A 89 10.03 13.39 -3.45
C LEU A 89 9.45 13.63 -2.05
N LEU A 90 8.53 14.59 -1.93
CA LEU A 90 8.04 15.06 -0.62
C LEU A 90 7.18 14.03 0.10
N THR A 91 6.23 13.39 -0.59
CA THR A 91 5.27 12.47 0.04
C THR A 91 5.00 11.22 -0.80
N GLY A 92 5.78 10.99 -1.86
CA GLY A 92 5.47 10.01 -2.91
C GLY A 92 4.67 10.64 -4.06
N PRO A 93 4.14 9.84 -4.99
CA PRO A 93 4.22 8.37 -5.07
C PRO A 93 5.63 7.84 -5.33
N TYR A 94 5.92 6.61 -4.90
CA TYR A 94 7.09 5.87 -5.39
C TYR A 94 6.89 5.49 -6.88
N TYR A 95 7.93 5.63 -7.68
CA TYR A 95 7.99 5.13 -9.05
C TYR A 95 9.37 4.57 -9.35
N ARG A 96 9.44 3.62 -10.28
CA ARG A 96 10.67 2.95 -10.70
C ARG A 96 11.61 3.87 -11.46
N TYR A 97 12.88 3.50 -11.52
CA TYR A 97 13.84 4.20 -12.38
C TYR A 97 13.42 4.10 -13.86
N ARG A 98 12.84 2.97 -14.30
CA ARG A 98 12.27 2.87 -15.66
C ARG A 98 11.22 3.95 -15.93
N THR A 99 10.31 4.21 -14.99
CA THR A 99 9.29 5.25 -15.15
C THR A 99 9.89 6.65 -15.22
N TYR A 100 10.95 6.89 -14.46
CA TYR A 100 11.73 8.13 -14.53
C TYR A 100 12.42 8.28 -15.89
N GLU A 101 13.01 7.22 -16.43
CA GLU A 101 13.69 7.25 -17.72
C GLU A 101 12.70 7.43 -18.89
N ASP A 102 11.58 6.71 -18.84
CA ASP A 102 10.49 6.80 -19.81
C ASP A 102 9.95 8.22 -19.95
N TYR A 103 9.90 8.97 -18.84
CA TYR A 103 9.46 10.36 -18.83
C TYR A 103 10.23 11.27 -19.80
N PHE A 104 11.54 11.03 -19.96
CA PHE A 104 12.39 11.81 -20.87
C PHE A 104 12.46 11.21 -22.26
N LYS A 105 12.37 9.87 -22.38
CA LYS A 105 12.57 9.15 -23.65
C LYS A 105 11.30 8.98 -24.46
N LEU A 106 10.13 8.92 -23.82
CA LEU A 106 8.86 8.65 -24.49
C LEU A 106 8.06 9.96 -24.68
N PRO A 107 7.33 10.10 -25.81
CA PRO A 107 6.67 11.36 -26.15
C PRO A 107 5.34 11.58 -25.41
N PHE A 108 4.94 10.69 -24.50
CA PHE A 108 3.58 10.64 -23.93
C PHE A 108 3.22 11.90 -23.13
N SER A 109 4.15 12.42 -22.33
CA SER A 109 3.94 13.63 -21.52
C SER A 109 3.59 14.87 -22.36
N LYS A 110 3.98 14.89 -23.64
CA LYS A 110 3.70 16.00 -24.57
C LYS A 110 2.31 15.95 -25.20
N HIS A 111 1.69 14.77 -25.22
CA HIS A 111 0.42 14.53 -25.93
C HIS A 111 -0.76 14.28 -24.99
N VAL A 112 -0.49 14.00 -23.71
CA VAL A 112 -1.53 13.86 -22.70
C VAL A 112 -1.98 15.23 -22.16
N ASP A 113 -3.27 15.37 -21.89
CA ASP A 113 -3.84 16.54 -21.19
C ASP A 113 -3.46 16.57 -19.70
N CYS A 114 -2.21 16.93 -19.41
CA CYS A 114 -1.68 17.01 -18.05
C CYS A 114 -2.53 17.95 -17.17
N PHE A 115 -3.01 19.07 -17.74
CA PHE A 115 -3.78 20.06 -17.00
C PHE A 115 -5.14 19.52 -16.57
N GLY A 116 -5.90 18.92 -17.51
CA GLY A 116 -7.20 18.33 -17.21
C GLY A 116 -7.11 17.21 -16.16
N PHE A 117 -6.12 16.32 -16.27
CA PHE A 117 -5.89 15.30 -15.25
C PHE A 117 -5.55 15.91 -13.88
N THR A 118 -4.71 16.94 -13.85
CA THR A 118 -4.32 17.62 -12.60
C THR A 118 -5.52 18.27 -11.92
N ILE A 119 -6.35 19.01 -12.65
CA ILE A 119 -7.57 19.62 -12.09
C ILE A 119 -8.55 18.56 -11.61
N ASN A 120 -8.71 17.47 -12.37
CA ASN A 120 -9.57 16.37 -11.99
C ASN A 120 -9.12 15.68 -10.69
N THR A 121 -7.82 15.55 -10.47
CA THR A 121 -7.24 15.03 -9.23
C THR A 121 -7.41 16.03 -8.07
N LEU A 122 -7.12 17.31 -8.30
CA LEU A 122 -7.16 18.35 -7.26
C LEU A 122 -8.56 18.67 -6.74
N LYS A 123 -9.62 18.49 -7.55
CA LYS A 123 -11.00 18.88 -7.17
C LYS A 123 -11.50 18.25 -5.85
N ALA A 124 -10.97 17.09 -5.48
CA ALA A 124 -11.37 16.38 -4.26
C ALA A 124 -10.60 16.84 -3.01
N VAL A 125 -9.44 17.50 -3.17
CA VAL A 125 -8.57 17.92 -2.07
C VAL A 125 -9.27 18.86 -1.08
N PRO A 126 -10.02 19.89 -1.52
CA PRO A 126 -10.72 20.77 -0.57
C PRO A 126 -11.69 20.03 0.34
N LEU A 127 -12.39 19.01 -0.19
CA LEU A 127 -13.29 18.16 0.59
C LEU A 127 -12.51 17.38 1.66
N TYR A 128 -11.42 16.71 1.27
CA TYR A 128 -10.59 15.95 2.20
C TYR A 128 -9.99 16.83 3.31
N VAL A 129 -9.48 18.01 2.96
CA VAL A 129 -8.94 18.96 3.94
C VAL A 129 -10.03 19.45 4.90
N THR A 130 -11.21 19.81 4.38
CA THR A 130 -12.33 20.28 5.21
C THR A 130 -12.79 19.19 6.18
N LEU A 131 -12.97 17.95 5.70
CA LEU A 131 -13.36 16.81 6.53
C LEU A 131 -12.26 16.48 7.56
N TYR A 132 -10.99 16.55 7.19
CA TYR A 132 -9.88 16.36 8.13
C TYR A 132 -9.91 17.39 9.25
N LEU A 133 -10.04 18.67 8.93
CA LEU A 133 -10.08 19.76 9.92
C LEU A 133 -11.30 19.63 10.84
N ALA A 134 -12.48 19.38 10.26
CA ALA A 134 -13.72 19.19 11.03
C ALA A 134 -13.63 17.99 11.97
N LEU A 135 -13.24 16.82 11.46
CA LEU A 135 -13.15 15.61 12.29
C LEU A 135 -12.04 15.70 13.33
N SER A 136 -10.89 16.32 13.02
CA SER A 136 -9.80 16.48 13.99
C SER A 136 -10.14 17.47 15.09
N HIS A 137 -10.96 18.49 14.79
CA HIS A 137 -11.48 19.40 15.81
C HIS A 137 -12.51 18.70 16.70
N LEU A 138 -13.45 17.96 16.11
CA LEU A 138 -14.53 17.31 16.87
C LEU A 138 -14.06 16.07 17.66
N PHE A 139 -13.07 15.36 17.13
CA PHE A 139 -12.55 14.11 17.68
C PHE A 139 -11.01 14.15 17.80
N PRO A 140 -10.46 14.96 18.71
CA PRO A 140 -9.02 15.10 18.86
C PRO A 140 -8.39 13.82 19.43
N LEU A 141 -7.20 13.47 18.91
CA LEU A 141 -6.47 12.26 19.34
C LEU A 141 -6.20 12.23 20.85
N GLU A 142 -5.85 13.35 21.47
CA GLU A 142 -5.50 13.38 22.89
C GLU A 142 -6.70 13.03 23.80
N TYR A 143 -7.94 13.19 23.32
CA TYR A 143 -9.13 12.90 24.12
C TYR A 143 -9.20 11.44 24.58
N VAL A 144 -8.74 10.48 23.76
CA VAL A 144 -8.77 9.05 24.13
C VAL A 144 -7.92 8.70 25.36
N LEU A 145 -7.03 9.62 25.78
CA LEU A 145 -6.17 9.46 26.95
C LEU A 145 -6.72 10.14 28.21
N THR A 146 -7.85 10.83 28.11
CA THR A 146 -8.44 11.60 29.22
C THR A 146 -9.31 10.73 30.12
N GLU A 147 -9.41 11.11 31.40
CA GLU A 147 -10.37 10.49 32.32
C GLU A 147 -11.82 10.71 31.86
N GLU A 148 -12.11 11.86 31.23
CA GLU A 148 -13.44 12.13 30.68
C GLU A 148 -13.82 11.09 29.63
N HIS A 149 -12.92 10.79 28.69
CA HIS A 149 -13.15 9.72 27.72
C HIS A 149 -13.35 8.37 28.41
N ASN A 150 -12.52 8.06 29.41
CA ASN A 150 -12.62 6.80 30.16
C ASN A 150 -13.93 6.66 30.94
N SER A 151 -14.54 7.77 31.35
CA SER A 151 -15.86 7.81 32.01
C SER A 151 -17.04 7.57 31.05
N ARG A 152 -16.83 7.71 29.73
CA ARG A 152 -17.87 7.44 28.73
C ARG A 152 -18.19 5.95 28.69
N HIS A 153 -19.43 5.65 28.32
CA HIS A 153 -19.90 4.28 28.12
C HIS A 153 -19.05 3.52 27.09
N PHE A 154 -18.96 2.20 27.25
CA PHE A 154 -18.09 1.33 26.47
C PHE A 154 -18.25 1.51 24.94
N VAL A 155 -19.49 1.55 24.44
CA VAL A 155 -19.77 1.66 22.99
C VAL A 155 -19.21 2.96 22.40
N TYR A 156 -19.25 4.07 23.12
CA TYR A 156 -18.65 5.32 22.66
C TYR A 156 -17.13 5.21 22.54
N ARG A 157 -16.47 4.69 23.58
CA ARG A 157 -15.01 4.47 23.57
C ARG A 157 -14.60 3.53 22.44
N MET A 158 -15.40 2.49 22.20
CA MET A 158 -15.23 1.50 21.13
C MET A 158 -15.29 2.12 19.72
N PHE A 159 -16.22 3.04 19.46
CA PHE A 159 -16.39 3.67 18.14
C PHE A 159 -15.53 4.93 17.95
N TYR A 160 -14.93 5.48 19.00
CA TYR A 160 -14.09 6.67 18.88
C TYR A 160 -12.92 6.51 17.88
N PRO A 161 -12.19 5.37 17.83
CA PRO A 161 -11.18 5.14 16.80
C PRO A 161 -11.67 5.20 15.37
N TRP A 162 -12.97 4.93 15.10
CA TRP A 162 -13.50 5.05 13.75
C TRP A 162 -13.42 6.48 13.25
N LEU A 163 -13.70 7.44 14.13
CA LEU A 163 -13.68 8.87 13.83
C LEU A 163 -12.25 9.39 13.74
N LEU A 164 -11.36 8.93 14.65
CA LEU A 164 -9.93 9.20 14.56
C LEU A 164 -9.33 8.70 13.24
N PHE A 165 -9.66 7.47 12.86
CA PHE A 165 -9.17 6.89 11.63
C PHE A 165 -9.81 7.53 10.40
N ALA A 166 -11.09 7.91 10.46
CA ALA A 166 -11.72 8.71 9.41
C ALA A 166 -10.96 10.03 9.20
N ALA A 167 -10.66 10.79 10.26
CA ALA A 167 -9.87 12.02 10.18
C ALA A 167 -8.48 11.76 9.58
N PHE A 168 -7.78 10.75 10.09
CA PHE A 168 -6.46 10.37 9.57
C PHE A 168 -6.49 10.02 8.09
N ARG A 169 -7.48 9.24 7.64
CA ARG A 169 -7.63 8.88 6.23
C ARG A 169 -7.84 10.11 5.36
N GLN A 170 -8.66 11.08 5.78
CA GLN A 170 -8.83 12.33 5.03
C GLN A 170 -7.51 13.10 4.87
N ARG A 171 -6.68 13.14 5.92
CA ARG A 171 -5.34 13.73 5.85
C ARG A 171 -4.46 13.03 4.82
N ILE A 172 -4.46 11.70 4.81
CA ILE A 172 -3.66 10.91 3.86
C ILE A 172 -4.22 11.05 2.44
N TYR A 173 -5.54 11.05 2.25
CA TYR A 173 -6.16 11.26 0.94
C TYR A 173 -5.74 12.62 0.37
N ALA A 174 -5.85 13.70 1.15
CA ALA A 174 -5.39 15.02 0.73
C ALA A 174 -3.90 15.00 0.33
N GLY A 175 -3.03 14.45 1.18
CA GLY A 175 -1.58 14.41 0.93
C GLY A 175 -1.18 13.58 -0.29
N MET A 176 -1.79 12.41 -0.48
CA MET A 176 -1.51 11.52 -1.62
C MET A 176 -2.06 12.11 -2.92
N THR A 177 -3.27 12.64 -2.92
CA THR A 177 -3.88 13.29 -4.09
C THR A 177 -3.08 14.53 -4.52
N LEU A 178 -2.58 15.33 -3.57
CA LEU A 178 -1.66 16.43 -3.86
C LEU A 178 -0.35 15.91 -4.50
N ALA A 179 0.24 14.85 -3.96
CA ALA A 179 1.45 14.24 -4.53
C ALA A 179 1.24 13.70 -5.96
N GLU A 180 0.10 13.04 -6.19
CA GLU A 180 -0.32 12.56 -7.51
C GLU A 180 -0.50 13.73 -8.48
N SER A 181 -1.05 14.86 -8.03
CA SER A 181 -1.22 16.06 -8.87
C SER A 181 0.11 16.68 -9.33
N VAL A 182 1.18 16.55 -8.53
CA VAL A 182 2.53 16.95 -8.95
C VAL A 182 3.03 16.05 -10.08
N CYS A 183 2.70 14.76 -10.04
CA CYS A 183 3.06 13.83 -11.11
C CYS A 183 2.26 14.11 -12.38
N THR A 184 0.93 14.32 -12.27
CA THR A 184 0.08 14.59 -13.43
C THR A 184 0.41 15.93 -14.08
N SER A 185 0.71 16.97 -13.28
CA SER A 185 1.09 18.28 -13.82
C SER A 185 2.43 18.25 -14.54
N ALA A 186 3.38 17.44 -14.05
CA ALA A 186 4.65 17.24 -14.73
C ALA A 186 4.56 16.30 -15.95
N GLY A 187 3.48 15.53 -16.11
CA GLY A 187 3.34 14.48 -17.12
C GLY A 187 4.07 13.17 -16.78
N LEU A 188 4.53 13.00 -15.53
CA LEU A 188 5.22 11.80 -15.07
C LEU A 188 4.22 10.65 -14.87
N GLY A 189 4.53 9.49 -15.44
CA GLY A 189 3.71 8.29 -15.30
C GLY A 189 2.51 8.22 -16.23
N ALA A 190 2.44 9.11 -17.22
CA ALA A 190 1.52 9.03 -18.34
C ALA A 190 1.90 7.90 -19.28
N TYR A 191 1.00 6.96 -19.50
CA TYR A 191 1.17 5.89 -20.48
C TYR A 191 -0.15 5.59 -21.20
N PRO A 192 -0.09 5.03 -22.43
CA PRO A 192 -1.28 4.59 -23.13
C PRO A 192 -2.07 3.56 -22.31
N VAL A 193 -3.39 3.68 -22.28
CA VAL A 193 -4.31 2.78 -21.53
C VAL A 193 -4.15 1.32 -21.96
N GLN A 194 -3.79 1.09 -23.23
CA GLN A 194 -3.52 -0.22 -23.81
C GLN A 194 -2.43 -0.98 -23.05
N GLY A 195 -1.55 -0.27 -22.34
CA GLY A 195 -0.49 -0.87 -21.52
C GLY A 195 -0.93 -1.51 -20.23
N ARG A 196 -2.22 -1.44 -19.88
CA ARG A 196 -2.78 -2.00 -18.63
C ARG A 196 -1.91 -1.57 -17.44
N ASN A 197 -1.69 -0.26 -17.34
CA ASN A 197 -0.74 0.35 -16.43
C ASN A 197 -1.09 0.02 -14.97
N ARG A 198 -0.07 -0.19 -14.14
CA ARG A 198 -0.23 -0.47 -12.72
C ARG A 198 0.62 0.47 -11.87
N SER A 199 0.09 0.88 -10.73
CA SER A 199 0.78 1.68 -9.71
C SER A 199 2.17 1.13 -9.39
N GLY A 200 3.18 2.00 -9.43
CA GLY A 200 4.59 1.66 -9.21
C GLY A 200 5.25 0.85 -10.34
N HIS A 201 4.50 0.07 -11.12
CA HIS A 201 5.05 -0.70 -12.25
C HIS A 201 5.14 0.13 -13.53
N GLY A 202 4.06 0.75 -13.98
CA GLY A 202 3.92 1.23 -15.36
C GLY A 202 3.24 0.19 -16.25
N PRO A 203 3.45 0.25 -17.58
CA PRO A 203 2.87 -0.70 -18.53
C PRO A 203 3.21 -2.15 -18.17
N THR A 204 2.23 -3.04 -18.27
CA THR A 204 2.38 -4.48 -18.00
C THR A 204 2.30 -5.34 -19.25
N VAL A 205 1.91 -4.75 -20.38
CA VAL A 205 1.75 -5.43 -21.67
C VAL A 205 2.25 -4.53 -22.79
N GLY A 206 2.90 -5.10 -23.81
CA GLY A 206 3.22 -4.41 -25.05
C GLY A 206 4.19 -3.23 -24.92
N TYR A 207 5.03 -3.19 -23.88
CA TYR A 207 5.95 -2.08 -23.60
C TYR A 207 6.88 -1.79 -24.78
N LEU A 208 7.50 -2.82 -25.39
CA LEU A 208 8.38 -2.61 -26.55
C LEU A 208 7.64 -2.05 -27.77
N LYS A 209 6.37 -2.44 -27.96
CA LYS A 209 5.54 -1.90 -29.04
C LYS A 209 5.24 -0.41 -28.79
N MET A 210 5.02 -0.02 -27.54
CA MET A 210 4.79 1.39 -27.19
C MET A 210 5.99 2.28 -27.49
N LYS A 211 7.22 1.77 -27.31
CA LYS A 211 8.44 2.50 -27.68
C LYS A 211 8.57 2.74 -29.18
N GLN A 212 7.86 1.97 -29.99
CA GLN A 212 7.90 2.02 -31.46
C GLN A 212 6.68 2.74 -32.05
N MET A 213 5.81 3.34 -31.22
CA MET A 213 4.65 4.06 -31.70
C MET A 213 5.07 5.27 -32.56
N THR A 214 4.38 5.41 -33.70
CA THR A 214 4.49 6.57 -34.57
C THR A 214 3.76 7.77 -33.98
N THR A 215 4.11 8.99 -34.40
CA THR A 215 3.46 10.22 -33.91
C THR A 215 1.93 10.19 -34.03
N PRO A 216 1.32 9.75 -35.15
CA PRO A 216 -0.14 9.66 -35.25
C PRO A 216 -0.76 8.68 -34.24
N GLU A 217 -0.07 7.57 -33.95
CA GLU A 217 -0.54 6.60 -32.93
C GLU A 217 -0.45 7.18 -31.52
N VAL A 218 0.59 7.96 -31.23
CA VAL A 218 0.78 8.66 -29.95
C VAL A 218 -0.31 9.73 -29.76
N GLU A 219 -0.63 10.50 -30.80
CA GLU A 219 -1.67 11.54 -30.76
C GLU A 219 -3.09 10.94 -30.61
N ALA A 220 -3.35 9.80 -31.25
CA ALA A 220 -4.64 9.11 -31.18
C ALA A 220 -4.82 8.28 -29.90
N ALA A 221 -3.76 8.05 -29.13
CA ALA A 221 -3.81 7.21 -27.94
C ALA A 221 -4.56 7.89 -26.78
N GLN A 222 -5.27 7.08 -26.00
CA GLN A 222 -5.80 7.50 -24.71
C GLN A 222 -4.78 7.17 -23.62
N TYR A 223 -4.60 8.12 -22.70
CA TYR A 223 -3.61 8.02 -21.64
C TYR A 223 -4.27 7.90 -20.27
N ASP A 224 -3.57 7.25 -19.33
CA ASP A 224 -3.87 7.33 -17.91
C ASP A 224 -2.61 7.57 -17.07
N PHE A 225 -2.81 7.94 -15.81
CA PHE A 225 -1.76 8.16 -14.82
C PHE A 225 -1.76 7.07 -13.74
N LYS A 226 -2.30 5.88 -14.03
CA LYS A 226 -2.41 4.79 -13.02
C LYS A 226 -1.06 4.35 -12.45
N THR A 227 0.02 4.57 -13.19
CA THR A 227 1.39 4.28 -12.75
C THR A 227 1.77 5.03 -11.48
N VAL A 228 1.30 6.27 -11.34
CA VAL A 228 1.60 7.16 -10.21
C VAL A 228 0.46 7.26 -9.20
N GLU A 229 -0.68 6.62 -9.48
CA GLU A 229 -1.79 6.50 -8.52
C GLU A 229 -1.34 5.69 -7.29
N SER A 230 -1.32 6.34 -6.14
CA SER A 230 -1.01 5.74 -4.83
C SER A 230 -2.25 5.45 -4.01
N MET A 231 -3.36 6.14 -4.22
CA MET A 231 -4.56 5.94 -3.41
C MET A 231 -5.81 5.75 -4.24
N GLU A 232 -6.49 4.62 -4.04
CA GLU A 232 -7.84 4.41 -4.58
C GLU A 232 -8.86 4.66 -3.46
N VAL A 233 -9.22 5.94 -3.29
CA VAL A 233 -9.99 6.45 -2.14
C VAL A 233 -11.31 5.71 -1.96
N TRP A 234 -12.08 5.53 -3.03
CA TRP A 234 -13.36 4.80 -2.95
C TRP A 234 -13.18 3.35 -2.54
N GLY A 235 -12.12 2.69 -3.05
CA GLY A 235 -11.76 1.34 -2.64
C GLY A 235 -11.46 1.28 -1.15
N CYS A 236 -10.71 2.25 -0.61
CA CYS A 236 -10.38 2.31 0.82
C CYS A 236 -11.64 2.36 1.70
N GLU A 237 -12.70 3.01 1.24
CA GLU A 237 -13.98 3.07 1.97
C GLU A 237 -14.87 1.83 1.78
N THR A 238 -14.76 1.11 0.67
CA THR A 238 -15.80 0.13 0.26
C THR A 238 -15.37 -1.33 0.19
N VAL A 239 -14.07 -1.63 0.02
CA VAL A 239 -13.66 -3.04 -0.11
C VAL A 239 -13.96 -3.83 1.17
N VAL A 240 -14.38 -5.08 1.06
CA VAL A 240 -14.90 -5.80 2.23
C VAL A 240 -13.82 -6.51 3.04
N THR A 241 -12.62 -6.66 2.49
CA THR A 241 -11.51 -7.40 3.12
C THR A 241 -10.33 -6.48 3.44
N LEU A 242 -9.61 -6.76 4.54
CA LEU A 242 -8.35 -6.12 4.88
C LEU A 242 -7.31 -6.40 3.79
N ARG A 243 -7.31 -7.62 3.25
CA ARG A 243 -6.45 -8.00 2.12
C ARG A 243 -6.61 -7.08 0.91
N ASP A 244 -7.84 -6.75 0.55
CA ASP A 244 -8.09 -5.84 -0.58
C ASP A 244 -7.87 -4.38 -0.17
N SER A 245 -8.15 -4.01 1.09
CA SER A 245 -7.87 -2.67 1.61
C SER A 245 -6.39 -2.30 1.48
N MET A 246 -5.50 -3.24 1.84
CA MET A 246 -4.06 -3.07 1.64
C MET A 246 -3.67 -2.86 0.17
N LYS A 247 -4.42 -3.37 -0.80
CA LYS A 247 -4.09 -3.22 -2.24
C LYS A 247 -4.53 -1.88 -2.83
N VAL A 248 -5.47 -1.19 -2.18
CA VAL A 248 -5.98 0.13 -2.60
C VAL A 248 -5.33 1.27 -1.82
N TRP A 249 -4.67 0.95 -0.70
CA TRP A 249 -3.92 1.87 0.15
C TRP A 249 -2.43 1.93 -0.20
N ASN A 250 -1.94 3.12 -0.56
CA ASN A 250 -0.53 3.37 -0.88
C ASN A 250 0.05 2.35 -1.89
N LYS A 251 -0.63 2.24 -3.03
CA LYS A 251 -0.42 1.23 -4.08
C LYS A 251 1.03 1.17 -4.58
N ALA A 252 1.69 2.33 -4.70
CA ALA A 252 3.08 2.44 -5.12
C ALA A 252 4.07 1.80 -4.12
N VAL A 253 3.89 2.04 -2.81
CA VAL A 253 4.72 1.41 -1.77
C VAL A 253 4.39 -0.07 -1.64
N GLN A 254 3.12 -0.47 -1.77
CA GLN A 254 2.74 -1.89 -1.77
C GLN A 254 3.39 -2.64 -2.94
N TYR A 255 3.43 -2.02 -4.12
CA TYR A 255 4.19 -2.53 -5.25
C TYR A 255 5.67 -2.68 -4.92
N TRP A 256 6.30 -1.66 -4.32
CA TRP A 256 7.70 -1.73 -3.91
C TRP A 256 7.96 -2.88 -2.95
N VAL A 257 7.18 -3.00 -1.87
CA VAL A 257 7.33 -4.07 -0.87
C VAL A 257 7.14 -5.45 -1.52
N ALA A 258 6.18 -5.57 -2.44
CA ALA A 258 5.94 -6.81 -3.15
C ALA A 258 7.15 -7.23 -4.02
N MET A 259 7.72 -6.29 -4.77
CA MET A 259 8.80 -6.56 -5.73
C MET A 259 10.18 -6.68 -5.11
N VAL A 260 10.43 -5.92 -4.05
CA VAL A 260 11.74 -5.83 -3.39
C VAL A 260 11.87 -6.86 -2.26
N VAL A 261 10.78 -7.11 -1.52
CA VAL A 261 10.83 -7.97 -0.33
C VAL A 261 10.05 -9.27 -0.56
N TYR A 262 8.73 -9.19 -0.71
CA TYR A 262 7.86 -10.37 -0.66
C TYR A 262 8.18 -11.44 -1.71
N LYS A 263 8.32 -11.04 -2.99
CA LYS A 263 8.59 -11.98 -4.09
C LYS A 263 10.00 -12.60 -3.97
N ARG A 264 10.95 -11.85 -3.43
CA ARG A 264 12.39 -12.20 -3.37
C ARG A 264 12.77 -12.97 -2.11
N PHE A 265 11.96 -12.92 -1.06
CA PHE A 265 12.27 -13.60 0.18
C PHE A 265 12.26 -15.14 0.00
N PRO A 266 13.29 -15.88 0.44
CA PRO A 266 13.47 -17.28 0.08
C PRO A 266 12.50 -18.23 0.80
N LEU A 267 12.12 -17.92 2.05
CA LEU A 267 11.27 -18.80 2.87
C LEU A 267 9.80 -18.45 2.69
N LYS A 268 9.03 -19.33 2.00
CA LYS A 268 7.61 -19.12 1.69
C LYS A 268 6.77 -18.77 2.93
N ALA A 269 6.99 -19.45 4.06
CA ALA A 269 6.22 -19.27 5.29
C ALA A 269 6.38 -17.86 5.91
N PHE A 270 7.53 -17.22 5.71
CA PHE A 270 7.86 -15.95 6.35
C PHE A 270 7.79 -14.74 5.41
N LYS A 271 7.38 -14.91 4.15
CA LYS A 271 7.32 -13.82 3.16
C LYS A 271 6.51 -12.63 3.64
N ILE A 272 5.33 -12.88 4.21
CA ILE A 272 4.44 -11.82 4.70
C ILE A 272 5.03 -11.11 5.93
N HIS A 273 5.64 -11.87 6.85
CA HIS A 273 6.31 -11.31 8.02
C HIS A 273 7.51 -10.44 7.64
N ALA A 274 8.33 -10.90 6.68
CA ALA A 274 9.45 -10.11 6.16
C ALA A 274 8.96 -8.80 5.50
N ALA A 275 7.93 -8.88 4.66
CA ALA A 275 7.34 -7.72 4.00
C ALA A 275 6.80 -6.68 5.00
N LEU A 276 6.05 -7.13 6.01
CA LEU A 276 5.47 -6.25 7.02
C LEU A 276 6.51 -5.72 8.00
N PHE A 277 7.52 -6.52 8.34
CA PHE A 277 8.64 -6.06 9.17
C PHE A 277 9.39 -4.92 8.47
N VAL A 278 9.74 -5.08 7.20
CA VAL A 278 10.36 -4.00 6.41
C VAL A 278 9.43 -2.78 6.33
N SER A 279 8.12 -2.98 6.18
CA SER A 279 7.13 -1.89 6.21
C SER A 279 7.13 -1.13 7.54
N VAL A 280 7.14 -1.83 8.68
CA VAL A 280 7.24 -1.21 10.01
C VAL A 280 8.52 -0.40 10.14
N ILE A 281 9.66 -0.99 9.80
CA ILE A 281 10.96 -0.29 9.87
C ILE A 281 10.99 0.90 8.92
N TRP A 282 10.30 0.84 7.78
CA TRP A 282 10.13 1.98 6.88
C TRP A 282 9.28 3.09 7.51
N HIS A 283 8.28 2.79 8.34
CA HIS A 283 7.52 3.79 9.09
C HIS A 283 8.28 4.34 10.31
N GLY A 284 8.95 3.50 11.10
CA GLY A 284 9.77 3.91 12.24
C GLY A 284 9.85 2.87 13.36
N PHE A 285 10.54 3.22 14.45
CA PHE A 285 10.73 2.34 15.62
C PHE A 285 9.71 2.59 16.75
N HIS A 286 8.62 3.29 16.47
CA HIS A 286 7.57 3.52 17.44
C HIS A 286 6.76 2.24 17.68
N PRO A 287 6.54 1.81 18.94
CA PRO A 287 5.75 0.63 19.26
C PRO A 287 4.38 0.58 18.58
N GLY A 288 3.70 1.71 18.46
CA GLY A 288 2.41 1.84 17.79
C GLY A 288 2.40 1.36 16.33
N TYR A 289 3.51 1.51 15.60
CA TYR A 289 3.64 0.98 14.23
C TYR A 289 3.71 -0.55 14.21
N PHE A 290 4.37 -1.16 15.19
CA PHE A 290 4.38 -2.61 15.33
C PHE A 290 2.98 -3.12 15.69
N PHE A 291 2.28 -2.47 16.62
CA PHE A 291 0.89 -2.82 16.97
C PHE A 291 -0.05 -2.70 15.78
N CYS A 292 0.10 -1.67 14.95
CA CYS A 292 -0.76 -1.51 13.78
C CYS A 292 -0.44 -2.51 12.67
N ILE A 293 0.82 -2.60 12.23
CA ILE A 293 1.18 -3.29 10.99
C ILE A 293 1.45 -4.79 11.24
N TYR A 294 2.09 -5.13 12.37
CA TYR A 294 2.48 -6.51 12.65
C TYR A 294 1.32 -7.37 13.18
N PHE A 295 0.21 -6.74 13.62
CA PHE A 295 -1.02 -7.47 13.96
C PHE A 295 -1.90 -7.77 12.74
N CYS A 296 -1.69 -7.12 11.60
CA CYS A 296 -2.47 -7.38 10.38
C CYS A 296 -2.47 -8.88 9.96
N PRO A 297 -1.34 -9.64 9.98
CA PRO A 297 -1.34 -11.06 9.63
C PRO A 297 -2.31 -11.91 10.44
N PHE A 298 -2.43 -11.66 11.75
CA PHE A 298 -3.32 -12.44 12.61
C PHE A 298 -4.78 -12.17 12.27
N TYR A 299 -5.11 -10.91 11.94
CA TYR A 299 -6.42 -10.58 11.38
C TYR A 299 -6.65 -11.31 10.05
N LEU A 300 -5.67 -11.26 9.13
CA LEU A 300 -5.79 -11.85 7.80
C LEU A 300 -6.03 -13.37 7.87
N MET A 301 -5.41 -14.06 8.83
CA MET A 301 -5.62 -15.48 9.06
C MET A 301 -7.09 -15.79 9.40
N ALA A 302 -7.72 -14.98 10.25
CA ALA A 302 -9.13 -15.14 10.57
C ALA A 302 -10.02 -14.74 9.38
N GLU A 303 -9.75 -13.59 8.76
CA GLU A 303 -10.48 -13.11 7.59
C GLU A 303 -10.51 -14.13 6.45
N ASP A 304 -9.36 -14.71 6.09
CA ASP A 304 -9.25 -15.67 4.99
C ASP A 304 -10.15 -16.90 5.23
N LEU A 305 -10.26 -17.38 6.48
CA LEU A 305 -11.17 -18.49 6.83
C LEU A 305 -12.62 -18.11 6.52
N TYR A 306 -13.10 -16.98 7.02
CA TYR A 306 -14.49 -16.55 6.80
C TYR A 306 -14.77 -16.19 5.34
N TYR A 307 -13.78 -15.62 4.64
CA TYR A 307 -13.87 -15.36 3.22
C TYR A 307 -14.16 -16.65 2.45
N HIS A 308 -13.39 -17.72 2.70
CA HIS A 308 -13.55 -19.01 2.02
C HIS A 308 -14.77 -19.82 2.48
N LEU A 309 -15.21 -19.65 3.73
CA LEU A 309 -16.39 -20.34 4.26
C LEU A 309 -17.69 -19.69 3.75
N TYR A 310 -17.74 -18.36 3.67
CA TYR A 310 -19.01 -17.64 3.59
C TYR A 310 -19.11 -16.62 2.46
N TYR A 311 -18.00 -16.03 1.99
CA TYR A 311 -18.07 -14.91 1.06
C TYR A 311 -17.70 -15.26 -0.38
N LYS A 312 -16.67 -16.09 -0.59
CA LYS A 312 -16.11 -16.42 -1.92
C LYS A 312 -17.18 -16.89 -2.90
N ASP A 313 -18.01 -17.84 -2.47
CA ASP A 313 -19.04 -18.48 -3.30
C ASP A 313 -20.45 -17.90 -3.05
N ALA A 314 -20.57 -16.84 -2.24
CA ALA A 314 -21.86 -16.20 -1.98
C ALA A 314 -22.34 -15.39 -3.18
N THR A 315 -23.65 -15.41 -3.40
CA THR A 315 -24.35 -14.65 -4.45
C THR A 315 -25.60 -13.95 -3.89
N GLY A 316 -26.16 -13.01 -4.66
CA GLY A 316 -27.39 -12.30 -4.31
C GLY A 316 -27.36 -11.59 -2.95
N THR A 317 -28.47 -11.64 -2.22
CA THR A 317 -28.66 -11.00 -0.90
C THR A 317 -27.67 -11.51 0.14
N LYS A 318 -27.35 -12.81 0.11
CA LYS A 318 -26.37 -13.42 1.02
C LYS A 318 -25.00 -12.74 0.90
N LYS A 319 -24.53 -12.49 -0.32
CA LYS A 319 -23.25 -11.80 -0.55
C LYS A 319 -23.26 -10.37 -0.01
N LYS A 320 -24.37 -9.65 -0.15
CA LYS A 320 -24.51 -8.28 0.37
C LYS A 320 -24.44 -8.25 1.90
N ILE A 321 -25.18 -9.13 2.56
CA ILE A 321 -25.21 -9.21 4.03
C ILE A 321 -23.82 -9.59 4.57
N ILE A 322 -23.22 -10.67 4.07
CA ILE A 322 -21.89 -11.12 4.52
C ILE A 322 -20.82 -10.08 4.17
N GLY A 323 -20.93 -9.45 3.00
CA GLY A 323 -20.05 -8.37 2.58
C GLY A 323 -20.10 -7.17 3.53
N PHE A 324 -21.29 -6.77 3.97
CA PHE A 324 -21.44 -5.70 4.97
C PHE A 324 -20.83 -6.09 6.32
N ILE A 325 -21.04 -7.33 6.78
CA ILE A 325 -20.44 -7.82 8.03
C ILE A 325 -18.91 -7.83 7.93
N MET A 326 -18.35 -8.36 6.84
CA MET A 326 -16.90 -8.36 6.61
C MET A 326 -16.34 -6.94 6.53
N TRP A 327 -17.00 -6.06 5.78
CA TRP A 327 -16.63 -4.64 5.70
C TRP A 327 -16.63 -3.97 7.07
N PHE A 328 -17.63 -4.24 7.91
CA PHE A 328 -17.68 -3.72 9.28
C PHE A 328 -16.53 -4.25 10.13
N LEU A 329 -16.30 -5.57 10.16
CA LEU A 329 -15.21 -6.20 10.92
C LEU A 329 -13.82 -5.69 10.48
N ARG A 330 -13.65 -5.49 9.18
CA ARG A 330 -12.46 -4.92 8.54
C ARG A 330 -12.27 -3.47 8.98
N SER A 331 -13.28 -2.63 8.79
CA SER A 331 -13.23 -1.19 9.13
C SER A 331 -12.98 -0.96 10.62
N HIS A 332 -13.61 -1.79 11.46
CA HIS A 332 -13.42 -1.76 12.90
C HIS A 332 -11.98 -2.09 13.29
N SER A 333 -11.36 -3.05 12.61
CA SER A 333 -9.99 -3.47 12.92
C SER A 333 -8.94 -2.52 12.44
N GLU A 334 -9.11 -1.98 11.24
CA GLU A 334 -8.25 -0.91 10.77
C GLU A 334 -8.34 0.29 11.72
N SER A 335 -9.54 0.67 12.16
CA SER A 335 -9.71 1.77 13.10
C SER A 335 -9.04 1.50 14.45
N TYR A 336 -9.22 0.29 15.01
CA TYR A 336 -8.61 -0.11 16.29
C TYR A 336 -7.08 -0.17 16.21
N GLN A 337 -6.53 -0.69 15.12
CA GLN A 337 -5.08 -0.76 14.87
C GLN A 337 -4.49 0.62 14.54
N ALA A 338 -5.22 1.45 13.79
CA ALA A 338 -4.81 2.81 13.47
C ALA A 338 -4.75 3.71 14.69
N ALA A 339 -5.57 3.48 15.71
CA ALA A 339 -5.40 4.16 17.01
C ALA A 339 -3.99 3.93 17.57
N ALA A 340 -3.47 2.71 17.48
CA ALA A 340 -2.10 2.44 17.90
C ALA A 340 -1.05 3.13 17.01
N PHE A 341 -1.27 3.15 15.69
CA PHE A 341 -0.42 3.88 14.75
C PHE A 341 -0.35 5.38 15.08
N LEU A 342 -1.46 5.98 15.52
CA LEU A 342 -1.55 7.40 15.87
C LEU A 342 -0.95 7.72 17.24
N LEU A 343 -1.09 6.82 18.23
CA LEU A 343 -0.62 7.04 19.60
C LEU A 343 0.88 6.83 19.79
N LEU A 344 1.54 6.12 18.87
CA LEU A 344 3.01 5.89 18.75
C LEU A 344 3.67 5.15 19.93
N SER A 345 3.52 5.63 21.16
CA SER A 345 4.17 5.08 22.36
C SER A 345 3.37 3.94 22.99
N ILE A 346 4.07 3.00 23.61
CA ILE A 346 3.43 1.83 24.25
C ILE A 346 2.47 2.25 25.37
N ASP A 347 2.84 3.22 26.20
CA ASP A 347 2.02 3.64 27.35
C ASP A 347 0.69 4.23 26.90
N ARG A 348 0.72 5.10 25.87
CA ARG A 348 -0.48 5.71 25.30
C ARG A 348 -1.38 4.67 24.62
N VAL A 349 -0.79 3.75 23.86
CA VAL A 349 -1.52 2.63 23.25
C VAL A 349 -2.19 1.77 24.32
N TRP A 350 -1.43 1.42 25.36
CA TRP A 350 -1.91 0.56 26.44
C TRP A 350 -3.00 1.24 27.28
N ALA A 351 -2.88 2.54 27.53
CA ALA A 351 -3.90 3.33 28.23
C ALA A 351 -5.24 3.28 27.49
N TYR A 352 -5.24 3.54 26.18
CA TYR A 352 -6.46 3.44 25.37
C TYR A 352 -6.98 2.00 25.29
N TYR A 353 -6.13 1.01 25.00
CA TYR A 353 -6.59 -0.38 24.89
C TYR A 353 -7.14 -0.93 26.21
N SER A 354 -6.55 -0.53 27.34
CA SER A 354 -7.06 -0.91 28.67
C SER A 354 -8.40 -0.24 28.98
N SER A 355 -8.66 0.98 28.51
CA SER A 355 -9.96 1.64 28.72
C SER A 355 -11.11 0.88 28.04
N VAL A 356 -10.82 0.22 26.92
CA VAL A 356 -11.75 -0.68 26.22
C VAL A 356 -11.52 -2.16 26.55
N TYR A 357 -10.78 -2.48 27.62
CA TYR A 357 -10.56 -3.84 28.12
C TYR A 357 -9.92 -4.80 27.10
N HIS A 358 -9.15 -4.27 26.14
CA HIS A 358 -8.52 -5.06 25.07
C HIS A 358 -9.51 -5.92 24.28
N TYR A 359 -10.81 -5.58 24.30
CA TYR A 359 -11.91 -6.44 23.83
C TYR A 359 -11.68 -6.98 22.42
N TRP A 360 -11.12 -6.16 21.53
CA TRP A 360 -11.00 -6.50 20.13
C TRP A 360 -10.05 -7.67 19.92
N TYR A 361 -8.97 -7.77 20.69
CA TYR A 361 -8.06 -8.93 20.63
C TYR A 361 -8.77 -10.23 21.01
N PHE A 362 -9.64 -10.20 22.02
CA PHE A 362 -10.46 -11.35 22.40
C PHE A 362 -11.48 -11.71 21.32
N VAL A 363 -12.11 -10.69 20.71
CA VAL A 363 -13.02 -10.89 19.57
C VAL A 363 -12.27 -11.55 18.41
N TRP A 364 -11.11 -11.04 17.99
CA TRP A 364 -10.28 -11.64 16.95
C TRP A 364 -9.94 -13.09 17.23
N PHE A 365 -9.46 -13.36 18.44
CA PHE A 365 -9.08 -14.69 18.83
C PHE A 365 -10.28 -15.64 18.82
N GLY A 366 -11.43 -15.20 19.34
CA GLY A 366 -12.69 -15.96 19.29
C GLY A 366 -13.14 -16.25 17.86
N PHE A 367 -13.12 -15.25 16.97
CA PHE A 367 -13.42 -15.42 15.54
C PHE A 367 -12.44 -16.41 14.89
N PHE A 368 -11.15 -16.31 15.19
CA PHE A 368 -10.15 -17.23 14.64
C PHE A 368 -10.42 -18.69 15.07
N VAL A 369 -10.60 -18.94 16.36
CA VAL A 369 -10.89 -20.28 16.91
C VAL A 369 -12.19 -20.83 16.33
N LEU A 370 -13.25 -20.02 16.29
CA LEU A 370 -14.53 -20.42 15.71
C LEU A 370 -14.39 -20.73 14.21
N GLY A 371 -13.68 -19.90 13.45
CA GLY A 371 -13.39 -20.13 12.04
C GLY A 371 -12.65 -21.45 11.80
N LEU A 372 -11.69 -21.80 12.66
CA LEU A 372 -11.00 -23.09 12.60
C LEU A 372 -11.93 -24.27 12.87
N ILE A 373 -12.80 -24.16 13.89
CA ILE A 373 -13.80 -25.19 14.22
C ILE A 373 -14.75 -25.38 13.04
N LEU A 374 -15.32 -24.30 12.51
CA LEU A 374 -16.25 -24.33 11.38
C LEU A 374 -15.60 -24.91 10.13
N ASN A 375 -14.33 -24.57 9.86
CA ASN A 375 -13.60 -25.14 8.73
C ASN A 375 -13.35 -26.64 8.90
N ARG A 376 -13.00 -27.10 10.12
CA ARG A 376 -12.87 -28.54 10.41
C ARG A 376 -14.22 -29.27 10.25
N VAL A 377 -15.30 -28.71 10.77
CA VAL A 377 -16.66 -29.28 10.62
C VAL A 377 -17.05 -29.37 9.15
N ARG A 378 -16.80 -28.32 8.34
CA ARG A 378 -17.02 -28.35 6.90
C ARG A 378 -16.22 -29.46 6.21
N LEU A 379 -14.96 -29.66 6.58
CA LEU A 379 -14.12 -30.71 6.01
C LEU A 379 -14.60 -32.12 6.42
N MET A 380 -15.16 -32.28 7.63
CA MET A 380 -15.74 -33.55 8.08
C MET A 380 -17.07 -33.88 7.41
N LEU A 381 -17.90 -32.86 7.12
CA LEU A 381 -19.23 -33.00 6.53
C LEU A 381 -19.24 -32.91 4.99
N GLY A 382 -18.17 -32.39 4.39
CA GLY A 382 -18.01 -32.32 2.94
C GLY A 382 -17.79 -33.72 2.35
N PRO A 383 -18.15 -33.94 1.07
CA PRO A 383 -17.86 -35.20 0.41
C PRO A 383 -16.36 -35.48 0.50
N ARG A 384 -15.98 -36.64 1.06
CA ARG A 384 -14.61 -37.14 0.98
C ARG A 384 -14.31 -37.32 -0.51
N VAL A 385 -13.58 -36.37 -1.11
CA VAL A 385 -12.90 -36.64 -2.36
C VAL A 385 -11.86 -37.70 -2.01
N LEU A 386 -12.19 -38.96 -2.32
CA LEU A 386 -11.22 -40.05 -2.37
C LEU A 386 -10.19 -39.61 -3.40
N VAL A 387 -9.05 -39.12 -2.91
CA VAL A 387 -7.86 -38.91 -3.73
C VAL A 387 -7.41 -40.30 -4.15
N HIS A 388 -7.87 -40.74 -5.32
CA HIS A 388 -7.19 -41.83 -6.03
C HIS A 388 -5.83 -41.28 -6.43
N THR A 389 -4.80 -41.84 -5.79
CA THR A 389 -3.42 -41.81 -6.22
C THR A 389 -3.32 -42.51 -7.58
N GLU A 390 -2.95 -41.75 -8.61
CA GLU A 390 -2.10 -42.20 -9.72
C GLU A 390 -1.07 -41.12 -10.02
#